data_AF-W5NNS8-F1
#
_entry.id   AF-W5NNS8-F1
#
_cell.length_a   1.000
_cell.length_b   1.000
_cell.length_c   1.000
_cell.angle_alpha   90.00
_cell.angle_beta   90.00
_cell.angle_gamma   90.00
#
_symmetry.space_group_name_H-M   'P 1'
#
loop_
_entity.id
_entity.type
_entity.pdbx_description
1 polymer ?
#
loop_
_entity_poly.entity_id
_entity_poly.type
_entity_poly.pdbx_seq_one_letter_code
_entity_poly.pdbx_strand_id
1 'polypeptide(L)'
;LSPRNPAGPSAVGAEGPSRTLQDLHHVPRHSAERRESILIRGFQQSSSGMLGRGVYVSRDYRKAERYPLDLPPPMRVLFKMRVKLGRVKAITKQNDPLRTTWHKAGYDAAWVPPKSYNLNPSGLEETCVWDPRAIRVLDVVRAPAMY
;
A
#
# COMPACT_ATOMS: atom_id res chain seq x y z
N LEU A 1 -44.95 -15.94 -23.31
CA LEU A 1 -44.60 -15.28 -22.03
C LEU A 1 -43.29 -15.89 -21.54
N SER A 2 -42.16 -15.29 -21.90
CA SER A 2 -40.84 -15.74 -21.41
C SER A 2 -40.57 -15.12 -20.03
N PRO A 3 -40.10 -15.88 -19.03
CA PRO A 3 -39.74 -15.31 -17.75
C PRO A 3 -38.46 -14.48 -17.91
N ARG A 4 -38.50 -13.25 -17.40
CA ARG A 4 -37.35 -12.34 -17.31
C ARG A 4 -36.31 -12.98 -16.38
N ASN A 5 -35.08 -13.15 -16.88
CA ASN A 5 -33.92 -13.43 -16.04
C ASN A 5 -33.75 -12.30 -15.02
N PRO A 6 -33.60 -12.59 -13.72
CA PRO A 6 -33.18 -11.58 -12.75
C PRO A 6 -31.73 -11.20 -13.04
N ALA A 7 -31.47 -9.89 -13.05
CA ALA A 7 -30.14 -9.31 -13.17
C ALA A 7 -29.19 -9.97 -12.15
N GLY A 8 -28.03 -10.43 -12.65
CA GLY A 8 -27.00 -11.05 -11.83
C GLY A 8 -26.48 -10.11 -10.73
N PRO A 9 -25.88 -10.67 -9.66
CA PRO A 9 -25.35 -9.87 -8.57
C PRO A 9 -24.26 -8.94 -9.07
N SER A 10 -24.45 -7.64 -8.84
CA SER A 10 -23.46 -6.60 -9.07
C SER A 10 -22.14 -6.98 -8.41
N ALA A 11 -21.07 -7.10 -9.19
CA ALA A 11 -19.74 -7.50 -8.76
C ALA A 11 -19.02 -6.37 -7.99
N VAL A 12 -19.67 -5.85 -6.94
CA VAL A 12 -19.06 -4.90 -6.01
C VAL A 12 -18.18 -5.73 -5.07
N GLY A 13 -16.90 -5.82 -5.41
CA GLY A 13 -15.90 -6.51 -4.60
C GLY A 13 -15.87 -5.94 -3.18
N ALA A 14 -15.54 -6.79 -2.20
CA ALA A 14 -15.48 -6.40 -0.79
C ALA A 14 -14.65 -5.12 -0.59
N GLU A 15 -15.22 -4.15 0.13
CA GLU A 15 -14.52 -2.92 0.49
C GLU A 15 -13.50 -3.20 1.59
N GLY A 16 -12.33 -2.57 1.47
CA GLY A 16 -11.28 -2.61 2.47
C GLY A 16 -11.56 -1.69 3.66
N PRO A 17 -10.62 -1.54 4.60
CA PRO A 17 -10.81 -0.71 5.79
C PRO A 17 -11.11 0.75 5.43
N SER A 18 -12.31 1.23 5.78
CA SER A 18 -12.74 2.62 5.58
C SER A 18 -12.35 3.49 6.77
N ARG A 19 -11.06 3.81 6.95
CA ARG A 19 -10.59 4.81 7.95
C ARG A 19 -9.31 5.52 7.52
N THR A 20 -9.15 6.76 7.98
CA THR A 20 -7.86 7.46 8.01
C THR A 20 -6.89 6.62 8.85
N LEU A 21 -5.83 6.09 8.24
CA LEU A 21 -4.82 5.34 8.97
C LEU A 21 -3.89 6.35 9.65
N GLN A 22 -3.91 6.35 10.98
CA GLN A 22 -2.93 7.02 11.81
C GLN A 22 -2.13 5.95 12.56
N ASP A 23 -1.27 5.18 11.89
CA ASP A 23 -0.26 4.37 12.56
C ASP A 23 0.85 3.99 11.58
N LEU A 24 2.07 3.81 12.10
CA LEU A 24 3.33 3.76 11.34
C LEU A 24 3.25 3.00 10.01
N HIS A 25 3.85 3.57 8.97
CA HIS A 25 3.76 3.03 7.62
C HIS A 25 5.13 2.92 6.96
N HIS A 26 5.49 1.69 6.59
CA HIS A 26 6.62 1.41 5.71
C HIS A 26 6.37 1.95 4.31
N VAL A 27 7.41 2.35 3.55
CA VAL A 27 7.38 2.34 2.09
C VAL A 27 8.66 1.66 1.60
N PRO A 28 8.58 0.73 0.63
CA PRO A 28 9.77 0.02 0.16
C PRO A 28 10.70 0.99 -0.59
N ARG A 29 11.97 0.98 -0.14
CA ARG A 29 13.18 1.60 -0.72
C ARG A 29 13.49 3.03 -0.28
N HIS A 30 14.25 3.18 0.81
CA HIS A 30 14.89 4.45 1.17
C HIS A 30 16.36 4.26 1.54
N SER A 31 17.26 4.65 0.63
CA SER A 31 18.62 5.12 0.94
C SER A 31 18.54 6.54 1.56
N ALA A 32 19.65 7.06 2.08
CA ALA A 32 19.72 8.44 2.59
C ALA A 32 19.27 9.48 1.54
N GLU A 33 19.70 9.33 0.29
CA GLU A 33 19.30 10.19 -0.84
C GLU A 33 17.79 10.14 -1.11
N ARG A 34 17.19 8.96 -1.01
CA ARG A 34 15.77 8.76 -1.27
C ARG A 34 14.91 9.24 -0.11
N ARG A 35 15.42 9.19 1.12
CA ARG A 35 14.83 9.88 2.29
C ARG A 35 14.75 11.37 2.02
N GLU A 36 15.85 12.00 1.64
CA GLU A 36 15.88 13.43 1.34
C GLU A 36 14.92 13.79 0.21
N SER A 37 14.92 13.02 -0.88
CA SER A 37 13.96 13.18 -1.96
C SER A 37 12.50 13.12 -1.49
N ILE A 38 12.15 12.23 -0.55
CA ILE A 38 10.78 12.16 -0.01
C ILE A 38 10.45 13.32 0.92
N LEU A 39 11.42 13.76 1.73
CA LEU A 39 11.22 14.91 2.60
C LEU A 39 11.03 16.20 1.79
N ILE A 40 11.70 16.33 0.64
CA ILE A 40 11.62 17.51 -0.23
C ILE A 40 10.47 17.42 -1.24
N ARG A 41 10.31 16.28 -1.90
CA ARG A 41 9.43 16.09 -3.07
C ARG A 41 8.20 15.22 -2.79
N GLY A 42 8.11 14.65 -1.59
CA GLY A 42 7.07 13.68 -1.24
C GLY A 42 7.31 12.29 -1.86
N PHE A 43 6.38 11.37 -1.59
CA PHE A 43 6.42 10.04 -2.18
C PHE A 43 6.14 10.07 -3.68
N GLN A 44 6.69 9.09 -4.39
CA GLN A 44 6.41 8.85 -5.80
C GLN A 44 5.89 7.42 -5.96
N GLN A 45 4.95 7.25 -6.88
CA GLN A 45 4.42 5.93 -7.18
C GLN A 45 5.51 5.05 -7.80
N SER A 46 5.48 3.75 -7.49
CA SER A 46 6.24 2.76 -8.25
C SER A 46 5.69 2.64 -9.69
N SER A 47 6.50 2.16 -10.62
CA SER A 47 6.04 1.86 -11.98
C SER A 47 5.17 0.59 -12.05
N SER A 48 5.32 -0.33 -11.08
CA SER A 48 4.62 -1.62 -11.00
C SER A 48 4.59 -2.18 -9.57
N GLY A 49 3.94 -3.32 -9.39
CA GLY A 49 3.91 -4.08 -8.13
C GLY A 49 2.74 -5.07 -8.10
N MET A 50 2.62 -5.83 -7.00
CA MET A 50 1.57 -6.84 -6.81
C MET A 50 0.15 -6.26 -6.98
N LEU A 51 -0.05 -5.03 -6.51
CA LEU A 51 -1.30 -4.27 -6.61
C LEU A 51 -1.25 -3.21 -7.72
N GLY A 52 -0.32 -3.33 -8.67
CA GLY A 52 -0.09 -2.33 -9.70
C GLY A 52 0.71 -1.12 -9.19
N ARG A 53 0.63 -0.02 -9.94
CA ARG A 53 1.32 1.24 -9.66
C ARG A 53 0.71 1.95 -8.45
N GLY A 54 1.57 2.43 -7.56
CA GLY A 54 1.18 3.26 -6.40
C GLY A 54 2.29 3.35 -5.35
N VAL A 55 1.95 3.89 -4.18
CA VAL A 55 2.85 3.93 -3.02
C VAL A 55 2.44 2.83 -2.05
N TYR A 56 3.35 1.91 -1.77
CA TYR A 56 3.09 0.74 -0.94
C TYR A 56 3.33 1.05 0.53
N VAL A 57 2.32 0.83 1.36
CA VAL A 57 2.34 1.04 2.82
C VAL A 57 1.88 -0.19 3.59
N SER A 58 2.38 -0.34 4.83
CA SER A 58 1.98 -1.43 5.74
C SER A 58 1.84 -0.91 7.16
N ARG A 59 0.91 -1.44 7.96
CA ARG A 59 0.80 -1.12 9.40
C ARG A 59 1.74 -1.99 10.25
N ASP A 60 2.34 -3.02 9.66
CA ASP A 60 3.21 -3.94 10.37
C ASP A 60 4.62 -3.36 10.50
N TYR A 61 5.01 -3.00 11.73
CA TYR A 61 6.34 -2.47 12.04
C TYR A 61 7.47 -3.45 11.68
N ARG A 62 7.29 -4.76 11.91
CA ARG A 62 8.31 -5.78 11.63
C ARG A 62 8.52 -5.94 10.13
N LYS A 63 7.45 -5.78 9.34
CA LYS A 63 7.54 -5.66 7.88
C LYS A 63 8.29 -4.39 7.52
N ALA A 64 7.98 -3.29 8.19
CA ALA A 64 8.57 -1.99 7.90
C ALA A 64 10.09 -1.93 8.12
N GLU A 65 10.58 -2.56 9.19
CA GLU A 65 11.99 -2.61 9.55
C GLU A 65 12.82 -3.53 8.64
N ARG A 66 12.18 -4.52 8.01
CA ARG A 66 12.87 -5.52 7.18
C ARG A 66 13.29 -4.99 5.82
N TYR A 67 12.64 -3.94 5.32
CA TYR A 67 12.79 -3.47 3.95
C TYR A 67 13.53 -2.13 3.85
N PRO A 68 14.21 -1.88 2.72
CA PRO A 68 14.33 -2.82 1.59
C PRO A 68 15.35 -3.94 1.89
N LEU A 69 15.13 -5.13 1.31
CA LEU A 69 15.88 -6.35 1.64
C LEU A 69 17.34 -6.30 1.19
N ASP A 70 17.62 -5.47 0.18
CA ASP A 70 18.92 -5.21 -0.43
C ASP A 70 19.77 -4.18 0.33
N LEU A 71 19.19 -3.48 1.32
CA LEU A 71 19.95 -2.59 2.21
C LEU A 71 20.18 -3.26 3.57
N PRO A 72 21.39 -3.12 4.16
CA PRO A 72 21.64 -3.61 5.51
C PRO A 72 20.80 -2.82 6.52
N PRO A 73 20.38 -3.42 7.65
CA PRO A 73 19.50 -2.79 8.63
C PRO A 73 19.91 -1.37 9.09
N PRO A 74 21.20 -1.06 9.32
CA PRO A 74 21.63 0.29 9.72
C PRO A 74 21.38 1.38 8.67
N MET A 75 21.23 1.00 7.39
CA MET A 75 21.01 1.92 6.28
C MET A 75 19.53 2.18 5.99
N ARG A 76 18.61 1.50 6.68
CA ARG A 76 17.18 1.58 6.44
C ARG A 76 16.57 2.79 7.16
N VAL A 77 15.62 3.42 6.50
CA VAL A 77 14.85 4.54 7.05
C VAL A 77 13.42 4.08 7.31
N LEU A 78 12.92 4.39 8.51
CA LEU A 78 11.55 4.12 8.90
C LEU A 78 10.79 5.42 9.13
N PHE A 79 9.72 5.62 8.37
CA PHE A 79 8.83 6.77 8.51
C PHE A 79 7.59 6.42 9.35
N LYS A 80 7.19 7.36 10.21
CA LYS A 80 5.83 7.42 10.75
C LYS A 80 5.02 8.31 9.84
N MET A 81 3.85 7.84 9.39
CA MET A 81 3.04 8.58 8.41
C MET A 81 1.56 8.54 8.78
N ARG A 82 0.81 9.50 8.24
CA ARG A 82 -0.65 9.49 8.19
C ARG A 82 -1.09 9.31 6.75
N VAL A 83 -1.98 8.36 6.49
CA VAL A 83 -2.45 8.05 5.14
C VAL A 83 -3.97 8.18 5.06
N LYS A 84 -4.44 8.99 4.10
CA LYS A 84 -5.86 9.13 3.78
C LYS A 84 -6.23 8.10 2.71
N LEU A 85 -6.84 7.00 3.13
CA LEU A 85 -7.08 5.87 2.23
C LEU A 85 -8.27 6.02 1.28
N GLY A 86 -9.25 6.88 1.59
CA GLY A 86 -10.45 7.02 0.76
C GLY A 86 -11.19 5.70 0.55
N ARG A 87 -11.61 5.42 -0.69
CA ARG A 87 -12.24 4.15 -1.09
C ARG A 87 -11.19 3.07 -1.27
N VAL A 88 -11.31 1.98 -0.52
CA VAL A 88 -10.32 0.89 -0.53
C VAL A 88 -10.90 -0.35 -1.20
N LYS A 89 -10.20 -0.89 -2.19
CA LYS A 89 -10.51 -2.21 -2.77
C LYS A 89 -9.76 -3.29 -1.98
N ALA A 90 -10.47 -4.23 -1.36
CA ALA A 90 -9.84 -5.43 -0.85
C ALA A 90 -9.50 -6.37 -2.01
N ILE A 91 -8.26 -6.84 -2.06
CA ILE A 91 -7.78 -7.84 -3.02
C ILE A 91 -7.46 -9.11 -2.25
N THR A 92 -8.27 -10.15 -2.44
CA THR A 92 -8.18 -11.43 -1.70
C THR A 92 -7.86 -12.63 -2.61
N LYS A 93 -7.86 -12.42 -3.94
CA LYS A 93 -7.63 -13.46 -4.95
C LYS A 93 -6.56 -13.03 -5.93
N GLN A 94 -5.69 -13.99 -6.31
CA GLN A 94 -4.61 -13.76 -7.27
C GLN A 94 -5.11 -13.29 -8.64
N ASN A 95 -6.30 -13.74 -9.03
CA ASN A 95 -6.97 -13.40 -10.29
C ASN A 95 -8.09 -12.35 -10.11
N ASP A 96 -8.07 -11.53 -9.04
CA ASP A 96 -9.01 -10.41 -8.93
C ASP A 96 -8.83 -9.46 -10.13
N PRO A 97 -9.89 -9.19 -10.92
CA PRO A 97 -9.78 -8.39 -12.14
C PRO A 97 -9.34 -6.94 -11.87
N LEU A 98 -9.52 -6.45 -10.64
CA LEU A 98 -9.11 -5.11 -10.22
C LEU A 98 -7.76 -5.11 -9.49
N ARG A 99 -7.04 -6.24 -9.39
CA ARG A 99 -5.78 -6.35 -8.63
C ARG A 99 -4.79 -5.23 -8.92
N THR A 100 -4.63 -4.84 -10.19
CA THR A 100 -3.69 -3.80 -10.61
C THR A 100 -4.36 -2.57 -11.24
N THR A 101 -5.69 -2.58 -11.36
CA THR A 101 -6.49 -1.56 -12.08
C THR A 101 -7.59 -0.93 -11.23
N TRP A 102 -7.63 -1.22 -9.92
CA TRP A 102 -8.58 -0.66 -8.95
C TRP A 102 -8.70 0.88 -9.01
N HIS A 103 -7.62 1.61 -9.29
CA HIS A 103 -7.66 3.07 -9.44
C HIS A 103 -8.53 3.51 -10.63
N LYS A 104 -8.59 2.73 -11.71
CA LYS A 104 -9.48 2.99 -12.86
C LYS A 104 -10.96 2.79 -12.51
N ALA A 105 -11.23 2.00 -11.48
CA ALA A 105 -12.57 1.78 -10.94
C ALA A 105 -12.95 2.80 -9.83
N GLY A 106 -12.13 3.84 -9.63
CA GLY A 106 -12.42 4.93 -8.68
C GLY A 106 -12.13 4.58 -7.23
N TYR A 107 -11.24 3.62 -6.96
CA TYR A 107 -10.68 3.38 -5.64
C TYR A 107 -9.40 4.19 -5.44
N ASP A 108 -9.20 4.72 -4.23
CA ASP A 108 -8.04 5.52 -3.84
C ASP A 108 -6.89 4.64 -3.33
N ALA A 109 -7.21 3.43 -2.85
CA ALA A 109 -6.24 2.43 -2.46
C ALA A 109 -6.70 0.99 -2.77
N ALA A 110 -5.74 0.08 -2.89
CA ALA A 110 -5.96 -1.36 -2.80
C ALA A 110 -5.30 -1.93 -1.55
N TRP A 111 -5.91 -2.95 -0.95
CA TRP A 111 -5.42 -3.58 0.27
C TRP A 111 -5.48 -5.10 0.17
N VAL A 112 -4.37 -5.75 0.54
CA VAL A 112 -4.31 -7.20 0.76
C VAL A 112 -4.42 -7.47 2.26
N PRO A 113 -5.40 -8.27 2.70
CA PRO A 113 -5.54 -8.63 4.10
C PRO A 113 -4.41 -9.55 4.59
N PRO A 114 -4.18 -9.60 5.91
CA PRO A 114 -3.26 -10.57 6.48
C PRO A 114 -3.71 -12.01 6.17
N LYS A 115 -2.76 -12.94 6.23
CA LYS A 115 -2.93 -14.38 5.92
C LYS A 115 -3.29 -14.67 4.46
N SER A 116 -3.04 -13.73 3.55
CA SER A 116 -3.22 -13.90 2.10
C SER A 116 -1.97 -14.48 1.42
N TYR A 117 -1.52 -15.68 1.85
CA TYR A 117 -0.26 -16.29 1.39
C TYR A 117 -0.21 -16.58 -0.12
N ASN A 118 -1.38 -16.77 -0.74
CA ASN A 118 -1.56 -16.93 -2.18
C ASN A 118 -1.30 -15.64 -2.98
N LEU A 119 -1.36 -14.48 -2.33
CA LEU A 119 -1.11 -13.16 -2.92
C LEU A 119 0.26 -12.62 -2.53
N ASN A 120 0.57 -12.70 -1.23
CA ASN A 120 1.77 -12.17 -0.62
C ASN A 120 2.43 -13.27 0.20
N PRO A 121 3.59 -13.80 -0.21
CA PRO A 121 4.29 -14.86 0.52
C PRO A 121 4.59 -14.51 1.98
N SER A 122 4.70 -13.23 2.33
CA SER A 122 4.88 -12.80 3.72
C SER A 122 3.66 -13.11 4.61
N GLY A 123 2.47 -13.28 4.03
CA GLY A 123 1.20 -13.37 4.76
C GLY A 123 0.84 -12.08 5.50
N LEU A 124 1.64 -11.02 5.36
CA LEU A 124 1.43 -9.74 6.00
C LEU A 124 0.62 -8.85 5.08
N GLU A 125 -0.22 -8.02 5.69
CA GLU A 125 -1.01 -7.07 4.94
C GLU A 125 -0.15 -6.03 4.20
N GLU A 126 -0.75 -5.46 3.16
CA GLU A 126 -0.13 -4.47 2.31
C GLU A 126 -1.18 -3.59 1.69
N THR A 127 -0.92 -2.28 1.65
CA THR A 127 -1.81 -1.30 1.04
C THR A 127 -1.05 -0.59 -0.07
N CYS A 128 -1.68 -0.38 -1.22
CA CYS A 128 -1.14 0.40 -2.32
C CYS A 128 -2.02 1.64 -2.51
N VAL A 129 -1.45 2.82 -2.30
CA VAL A 129 -2.13 4.12 -2.37
C VAL A 129 -1.91 4.73 -3.75
N TRP A 130 -2.96 5.25 -4.37
CA TRP A 130 -2.86 5.83 -5.70
C TRP A 130 -2.16 7.18 -5.66
N ASP A 131 -2.71 8.14 -4.92
CA ASP A 131 -2.18 9.50 -4.86
C ASP A 131 -1.15 9.66 -3.73
N PRO A 132 0.13 9.92 -4.03
CA PRO A 132 1.14 10.16 -2.99
C PRO A 132 0.80 11.33 -2.06
N ARG A 133 0.01 12.31 -2.51
CA ARG A 133 -0.43 13.45 -1.69
C ARG A 133 -1.37 13.05 -0.56
N ALA A 134 -1.92 11.84 -0.61
CA ALA A 134 -2.69 11.25 0.50
C ALA A 134 -1.81 10.82 1.67
N ILE A 135 -0.48 10.83 1.51
CA ILE A 135 0.50 10.38 2.50
C ILE A 135 1.22 11.59 3.07
N ARG A 136 1.16 11.75 4.40
CA ARG A 136 1.90 12.77 5.13
C ARG A 136 2.90 12.12 6.07
N VAL A 137 4.18 12.41 5.89
CA VAL A 137 5.23 12.05 6.85
C VAL A 137 5.01 12.86 8.12
N LEU A 138 5.00 12.17 9.27
CA LEU A 138 4.90 12.77 10.59
C LEU A 138 6.24 12.79 11.30
N ASP A 139 7.04 11.73 11.12
CA ASP A 139 8.32 11.57 11.80
C ASP A 139 9.24 10.57 11.08
N VAL A 140 10.53 10.63 11.40
CA VAL A 140 11.56 9.66 11.02
C VAL A 140 11.94 8.87 12.28
N VAL A 141 11.39 7.67 12.41
CA VAL A 141 11.53 6.81 13.60
C VAL A 141 12.91 6.18 13.69
N ARG A 142 13.50 5.89 12.54
CA ARG A 142 14.87 5.37 12.43
C ARG A 142 15.48 5.88 11.13
N ALA A 143 16.72 6.34 11.20
CA ALA A 143 17.55 6.64 10.05
C ALA A 143 19.02 6.33 10.40
N PRO A 144 19.88 6.10 9.39
CA PRO A 144 21.31 5.99 9.60
C PRO A 144 21.82 7.29 10.26
N ALA A 145 22.80 7.18 11.15
CA ALA A 145 23.54 8.35 11.60
C ALA A 145 24.17 9.01 10.37
N MET A 146 23.91 10.31 10.17
CA MET A 146 24.62 11.06 9.13
C MET A 146 26.05 11.24 9.64
N TYR A 147 27.02 10.64 8.93
CA TYR A 147 28.44 10.90 9.09
C TYR A 147 28.89 11.83 7.97
#